data_AF-A0A355FQY8-F1
#
_entry.id   AF-A0A355FQY8-F1
#
_cell.length_a   1.000
_cell.length_b   1.000
_cell.length_c   1.000
_cell.angle_alpha   90.00
_cell.angle_beta   90.00
_cell.angle_gamma   90.00
#
_symmetry.space_group_name_H-M   'P 1'
#
loop_
_entity.id
_entity.type
_entity.pdbx_description
1 polymer ?
#
loop_
_entity_poly.entity_id
_entity_poly.type
_entity_poly.pdbx_seq_one_letter_code
_entity_poly.pdbx_strand_id
1 'polypeptide(L)'
;MAKYFSEHGVEALAVHSGGSPSGYAGDRREAVAALEKGEVKVIFAVDIFNEGVDIPTLDTVMFLRLTESLTVFLQQLGRGLRKAQDKTHLVVLDFIGNYKRAYRIPALLSGERPEKYETLERRLSELEYPEGCQVHFDFQVLDLFQQMAAWDPLAKRMRDEFFRLRDELGRRPTRIEMYTGTDLPFREFLKEGWLRFLHSVDALTEEENGWLET
;
A
#
# COMPACT_ATOMS: atom_id res chain seq x y z
N MET A 1 13.37 -3.27 -8.87
CA MET A 1 13.04 -4.59 -8.32
C MET A 1 13.31 -5.71 -9.31
N ALA A 2 12.68 -5.74 -10.50
CA ALA A 2 12.94 -6.77 -11.52
C ALA A 2 14.45 -6.97 -11.80
N LYS A 3 15.17 -5.90 -12.13
CA LYS A 3 16.63 -5.90 -12.26
C LYS A 3 17.35 -6.57 -11.07
N TYR A 4 17.02 -6.17 -9.85
CA TYR A 4 17.64 -6.70 -8.64
C TYR A 4 17.41 -8.20 -8.49
N PHE A 5 16.18 -8.69 -8.75
CA PHE A 5 15.87 -10.11 -8.69
C PHE A 5 16.69 -10.89 -9.72
N SER A 6 16.75 -10.41 -10.96
CA SER A 6 17.50 -11.07 -12.04
C SER A 6 19.01 -11.08 -11.78
N GLU A 7 19.57 -10.00 -11.25
CA GLU A 7 20.97 -9.94 -10.81
C GLU A 7 21.29 -10.93 -9.68
N HIS A 8 20.29 -11.37 -8.92
CA HIS A 8 20.42 -12.36 -7.84
C HIS A 8 19.89 -13.75 -8.24
N GLY A 9 19.78 -14.03 -9.54
CA GLY A 9 19.45 -15.36 -10.06
C GLY A 9 17.96 -15.71 -10.09
N VAL A 10 17.07 -14.73 -9.90
CA VAL A 10 15.62 -14.89 -10.06
C VAL A 10 15.16 -14.10 -11.28
N GLU A 11 14.94 -14.80 -12.38
CA GLU A 11 14.46 -14.18 -13.63
C GLU A 11 13.15 -13.43 -13.40
N ALA A 12 13.15 -12.13 -13.71
CA ALA A 12 12.07 -11.24 -13.34
C ALA A 12 11.86 -10.13 -14.38
N LEU A 13 10.60 -9.81 -14.64
CA LEU A 13 10.21 -8.71 -15.53
C LEU A 13 9.36 -7.68 -14.79
N ALA A 14 9.38 -6.45 -15.28
CA ALA A 14 8.50 -5.38 -14.87
C ALA A 14 7.54 -5.03 -16.01
N VAL A 15 6.28 -4.74 -15.67
CA VAL A 15 5.28 -4.31 -16.63
C VAL A 15 4.51 -3.11 -16.04
N HIS A 16 4.55 -1.98 -16.73
CA HIS A 16 3.94 -0.71 -16.30
C HIS A 16 3.45 0.13 -17.49
N SER A 17 2.52 1.05 -17.25
CA SER A 17 1.75 1.77 -18.29
C SER A 17 2.53 2.88 -19.00
N GLY A 18 3.58 3.42 -18.36
CA GLY A 18 4.48 4.39 -19.00
C GLY A 18 5.59 3.68 -19.76
N GLY A 19 5.46 3.50 -21.07
CA GLY A 19 6.36 2.72 -21.93
C GLY A 19 7.82 3.21 -22.05
N SER A 20 8.57 3.24 -20.95
CA SER A 20 10.03 3.40 -21.00
C SER A 20 10.66 2.05 -21.31
N PRO A 21 11.37 1.89 -22.44
CA PRO A 21 12.06 0.66 -22.78
C PRO A 21 13.29 0.53 -21.89
N SER A 22 13.16 -0.26 -20.83
CA SER A 22 14.31 -0.79 -20.08
C SER A 22 14.46 -2.26 -20.45
N GLY A 23 15.66 -2.83 -20.31
CA GLY A 23 15.90 -4.26 -20.58
C GLY A 23 15.06 -5.23 -19.71
N TYR A 24 14.32 -4.70 -18.72
CA TYR A 24 13.43 -5.45 -17.83
C TYR A 24 11.96 -5.03 -17.99
N ALA A 25 11.63 -4.10 -18.89
CA ALA A 25 10.26 -3.69 -19.19
C ALA A 25 9.77 -4.43 -20.43
N GLY A 26 8.71 -5.23 -20.29
CA GLY A 26 8.16 -6.06 -21.37
C GLY A 26 6.72 -5.76 -21.69
N ASP A 27 6.25 -6.25 -22.85
CA ASP A 27 4.82 -6.29 -23.16
C ASP A 27 4.10 -7.23 -22.18
N ARG A 28 2.87 -6.86 -21.82
CA ARG A 28 2.06 -7.63 -20.87
C ARG A 28 1.85 -9.08 -21.32
N ARG A 29 1.54 -9.32 -22.60
CA ARG A 29 1.25 -10.67 -23.10
C ARG A 29 2.51 -11.52 -23.13
N GLU A 30 3.62 -10.92 -23.54
CA GLU A 30 4.92 -11.59 -23.58
C GLU A 30 5.39 -11.98 -22.18
N ALA A 31 5.28 -11.06 -21.21
CA ALA A 31 5.65 -11.35 -19.83
C ALA A 31 4.81 -12.49 -19.23
N VAL A 32 3.49 -12.48 -19.49
CA VAL A 32 2.60 -13.57 -19.05
C VAL A 32 2.99 -14.90 -19.68
N ALA A 33 3.22 -14.93 -20.99
CA ALA A 33 3.64 -16.15 -21.68
C ALA A 33 4.99 -16.66 -21.17
N ALA A 34 5.94 -15.78 -20.88
CA ALA A 34 7.24 -16.13 -20.30
C ALA A 34 7.10 -16.70 -18.87
N LEU A 35 6.16 -16.17 -18.08
CA LEU A 35 5.83 -16.70 -16.76
C LEU A 35 5.19 -18.10 -16.86
N GLU A 36 4.23 -18.29 -17.76
CA GLU A 36 3.57 -19.60 -17.96
C GLU A 36 4.53 -20.68 -18.45
N LYS A 37 5.52 -20.31 -19.28
CA LYS A 37 6.61 -21.21 -19.70
C LYS A 37 7.69 -21.42 -18.64
N GLY A 38 7.67 -20.63 -17.56
CA GLY A 38 8.67 -20.65 -16.50
C GLY A 38 10.03 -20.05 -16.88
N GLU A 39 10.10 -19.35 -18.02
CA GLU A 39 11.26 -18.56 -18.47
C GLU A 39 11.51 -17.40 -17.51
N VAL A 40 10.44 -16.82 -16.97
CA VAL A 40 10.46 -15.80 -15.91
C VAL A 40 9.79 -16.38 -14.68
N LYS A 41 10.30 -16.04 -13.49
CA LYS A 41 9.75 -16.48 -12.20
C LYS A 41 8.86 -15.43 -11.54
N VAL A 42 9.14 -14.14 -11.77
CA VAL A 42 8.43 -13.04 -11.13
C VAL A 42 8.06 -11.95 -12.13
N ILE A 43 6.82 -11.48 -12.08
CA ILE A 43 6.39 -10.27 -12.78
C ILE A 43 6.05 -9.19 -11.74
N PHE A 44 6.75 -8.06 -11.81
CA PHE A 44 6.41 -6.85 -11.07
C PHE A 44 5.44 -6.01 -11.90
N ALA A 45 4.21 -5.85 -11.40
CA ALA A 45 3.17 -5.05 -12.05
C ALA A 45 2.97 -3.71 -11.32
N VAL A 46 2.95 -2.60 -12.05
CA VAL A 46 2.61 -1.27 -11.51
C VAL A 46 1.51 -0.65 -12.35
N ASP A 47 0.36 -0.36 -11.73
CA ASP A 47 -0.84 0.25 -12.33
C ASP A 47 -1.35 -0.43 -13.62
N ILE A 48 -0.86 -1.64 -13.89
CA ILE A 48 -1.32 -2.60 -14.89
C ILE A 48 -1.79 -3.83 -14.12
N PHE A 49 -2.59 -4.67 -14.76
CA PHE A 49 -3.10 -5.93 -14.22
C PHE A 49 -4.29 -5.81 -13.27
N ASN A 50 -4.77 -4.59 -13.00
CA ASN A 50 -6.01 -4.35 -12.26
C ASN A 50 -7.25 -4.89 -12.99
N GLU A 51 -7.24 -4.93 -14.33
CA GLU A 51 -8.31 -5.48 -15.18
C GLU A 51 -7.77 -6.46 -16.24
N GLY A 52 -8.48 -7.57 -16.45
CA GLY A 52 -8.30 -8.50 -17.58
C GLY A 52 -7.14 -9.50 -17.51
N VAL A 53 -6.52 -9.70 -16.34
CA VAL A 53 -5.41 -10.65 -16.20
C VAL A 53 -5.93 -11.94 -15.62
N ASP A 54 -5.80 -12.98 -16.42
CA ASP A 54 -6.14 -14.33 -16.04
C ASP A 54 -4.91 -15.19 -16.21
N ILE A 55 -4.27 -15.55 -15.10
CA ILE A 55 -3.12 -16.47 -15.07
C ILE A 55 -3.47 -17.53 -14.01
N PRO A 56 -4.24 -18.57 -14.36
CA PRO A 56 -4.68 -19.58 -13.40
C PRO A 56 -3.53 -20.32 -12.73
N THR A 57 -2.40 -20.46 -13.44
CA THR A 57 -1.17 -21.12 -13.01
C THR A 57 -0.38 -20.35 -11.97
N LEU A 58 -0.73 -19.08 -11.71
CA LEU A 58 -0.05 -18.24 -10.72
C LEU A 58 -0.15 -18.86 -9.32
N ASP A 59 0.99 -19.17 -8.71
CA ASP A 59 1.08 -19.85 -7.40
C ASP A 59 1.52 -18.90 -6.28
N THR A 60 1.97 -17.68 -6.61
CA THR A 60 2.54 -16.73 -5.63
C THR A 60 2.09 -15.30 -5.92
N VAL A 61 1.56 -14.61 -4.91
CA VAL A 61 1.22 -13.17 -4.96
C VAL A 61 2.02 -12.40 -3.92
N MET A 62 2.70 -11.34 -4.36
CA MET A 62 3.49 -10.47 -3.48
C MET A 62 2.88 -9.06 -3.44
N PHE A 63 2.43 -8.61 -2.27
CA PHE A 63 1.98 -7.25 -2.02
C PHE A 63 3.15 -6.39 -1.54
N LEU A 64 3.61 -5.51 -2.43
CA LEU A 64 4.75 -4.61 -2.21
C LEU A 64 4.34 -3.13 -2.16
N ARG A 65 3.03 -2.84 -2.16
CA ARG A 65 2.46 -1.49 -2.04
C ARG A 65 1.42 -1.47 -0.92
N LEU A 66 1.24 -0.31 -0.29
CA LEU A 66 0.11 -0.03 0.59
C LEU A 66 -1.20 -0.17 -0.21
N THR A 67 -1.88 -1.30 -0.08
CA THR A 67 -3.19 -1.50 -0.73
C THR A 67 -4.27 -0.80 0.08
N GLU A 68 -4.61 0.43 -0.32
CA GLU A 68 -5.55 1.30 0.39
C GLU A 68 -7.00 0.78 0.40
N SER A 69 -7.36 -0.18 -0.45
CA SER A 69 -8.70 -0.74 -0.57
C SER A 69 -8.72 -2.24 -0.27
N LEU A 70 -9.54 -2.65 0.71
CA LEU A 70 -9.74 -4.06 1.05
C LEU A 70 -10.37 -4.84 -0.12
N THR A 71 -11.22 -4.17 -0.90
CA THR A 71 -11.81 -4.72 -2.12
C THR A 71 -10.74 -5.03 -3.16
N VAL A 72 -9.78 -4.12 -3.37
CA VAL A 72 -8.67 -4.33 -4.32
C VAL A 72 -7.78 -5.48 -3.85
N PHE A 73 -7.49 -5.55 -2.55
CA PHE A 73 -6.76 -6.67 -1.95
C PHE A 73 -7.45 -8.02 -2.24
N LEU A 74 -8.75 -8.12 -1.96
CA LEU A 74 -9.53 -9.34 -2.22
C LEU A 74 -9.58 -9.70 -3.72
N GLN A 75 -9.72 -8.70 -4.58
CA GLN A 75 -9.73 -8.92 -6.02
C GLN A 75 -8.38 -9.47 -6.51
N GLN A 76 -7.26 -8.90 -6.03
CA GLN A 76 -5.91 -9.36 -6.35
C GLN A 76 -5.65 -10.77 -5.80
N LEU A 77 -6.03 -11.03 -4.54
CA LEU A 77 -5.96 -12.36 -3.94
C LEU A 77 -6.79 -13.38 -4.72
N GLY A 78 -8.01 -13.01 -5.12
CA GLY A 78 -8.92 -13.87 -5.88
C GLY A 78 -8.37 -14.30 -7.25
N ARG A 79 -7.49 -13.48 -7.87
CA ARG A 79 -6.78 -13.89 -9.10
C ARG A 79 -5.84 -15.07 -8.81
N GLY A 80 -5.12 -15.00 -7.69
CA GLY A 80 -4.26 -16.07 -7.21
C GLY A 80 -5.02 -17.28 -6.67
N LEU A 81 -6.32 -17.25 -6.40
CA LEU A 81 -7.06 -18.40 -5.87
C LEU A 81 -7.63 -19.33 -6.97
N ARG A 82 -7.44 -19.00 -8.24
CA ARG A 82 -7.89 -19.85 -9.37
C ARG A 82 -7.17 -21.19 -9.35
N LYS A 83 -7.90 -22.27 -9.61
CA LYS A 83 -7.33 -23.63 -9.70
C LYS A 83 -6.64 -23.84 -11.05
N ALA A 84 -5.52 -24.54 -11.03
CA ALA A 84 -4.80 -25.00 -12.22
C ALA A 84 -4.26 -26.41 -11.97
N GLN A 85 -3.98 -27.17 -13.04
CA GLN A 85 -3.67 -28.60 -12.98
C GLN A 85 -2.47 -28.92 -12.07
N ASP A 86 -1.43 -28.10 -12.10
CA ASP A 86 -0.18 -28.33 -11.34
C ASP A 86 -0.05 -27.44 -10.10
N LYS A 87 -1.11 -26.71 -9.75
CA LYS A 87 -1.10 -25.78 -8.64
C LYS A 87 -1.70 -26.41 -7.39
N THR A 88 -0.85 -26.64 -6.40
CA THR A 88 -1.24 -27.28 -5.13
C THR A 88 -1.75 -26.28 -4.10
N HIS A 89 -1.16 -25.08 -4.06
CA HIS A 89 -1.52 -24.01 -3.13
C HIS A 89 -1.19 -22.64 -3.73
N LEU A 90 -1.66 -21.58 -3.07
CA LEU A 90 -1.28 -20.20 -3.34
C LEU A 90 -0.46 -19.69 -2.15
N VAL A 91 0.73 -19.17 -2.41
CA VAL A 91 1.53 -18.43 -1.44
C VAL A 91 1.22 -16.94 -1.57
N VAL A 92 0.92 -16.29 -0.44
CA VAL A 92 0.64 -14.85 -0.39
C VAL A 92 1.60 -14.20 0.58
N LEU A 93 2.36 -13.22 0.08
CA LEU A 93 3.34 -12.47 0.86
C LEU A 93 2.93 -11.00 0.89
N ASP A 94 2.60 -10.45 2.05
CA ASP A 94 2.33 -9.02 2.24
C ASP A 94 3.44 -8.39 3.07
N PHE A 95 4.29 -7.59 2.41
CA PHE A 95 5.50 -7.01 3.00
C PHE A 95 5.30 -5.62 3.57
N ILE A 96 4.35 -4.88 3.02
CA ILE A 96 4.15 -3.48 3.40
C ILE A 96 3.35 -3.39 4.69
N GLY A 97 2.56 -4.42 4.98
CA GLY A 97 1.60 -4.39 6.06
C GLY A 97 0.52 -3.38 5.68
N ASN A 98 -0.70 -3.85 5.51
CA ASN A 98 -1.85 -2.96 5.57
C ASN A 98 -2.00 -2.46 7.03
N TYR A 99 -1.00 -1.80 7.64
CA TYR A 99 -0.84 -1.61 9.08
C TYR A 99 -2.04 -0.93 9.74
N LYS A 100 -2.70 0.01 9.02
CA LYS A 100 -3.96 0.63 9.48
C LYS A 100 -5.15 -0.34 9.57
N ARG A 101 -5.05 -1.50 8.93
CA ARG A 101 -6.06 -2.55 8.77
C ARG A 101 -5.50 -3.96 8.97
N ALA A 102 -4.30 -4.11 9.53
CA ALA A 102 -3.66 -5.41 9.68
C ALA A 102 -4.46 -6.31 10.62
N TYR A 103 -5.33 -5.73 11.44
CA TYR A 103 -6.33 -6.40 12.25
C TYR A 103 -7.58 -6.86 11.47
N ARG A 104 -7.84 -6.30 10.29
CA ARG A 104 -9.02 -6.60 9.45
C ARG A 104 -8.79 -7.77 8.50
N ILE A 105 -7.58 -7.88 7.94
CA ILE A 105 -7.24 -8.94 6.98
C ILE A 105 -7.36 -10.34 7.61
N PRO A 106 -6.76 -10.63 8.78
CA PRO A 106 -6.92 -11.94 9.43
C PRO A 106 -8.40 -12.28 9.68
N ALA A 107 -9.17 -11.34 10.23
CA ALA A 107 -10.61 -11.54 10.49
C ALA A 107 -11.40 -11.80 9.20
N LEU A 108 -11.08 -11.09 8.12
CA LEU A 108 -11.70 -11.34 6.81
C LEU A 108 -11.39 -12.74 6.29
N LEU A 109 -10.13 -13.17 6.40
CA LEU A 109 -9.67 -14.48 5.94
C LEU A 109 -10.26 -15.63 6.77
N SER A 110 -10.57 -15.40 8.05
CA SER A 110 -11.29 -16.35 8.90
C SER A 110 -12.80 -16.37 8.65
N GLY A 111 -13.33 -15.50 7.77
CA GLY A 111 -14.77 -15.37 7.51
C GLY A 111 -15.53 -14.51 8.52
N GLU A 112 -14.82 -13.87 9.45
CA GLU A 112 -15.38 -12.93 10.41
C GLU A 112 -15.61 -11.55 9.78
N ARG A 113 -16.54 -10.77 10.34
CA ARG A 113 -16.79 -9.40 9.85
C ARG A 113 -15.74 -8.44 10.39
N PRO A 114 -14.91 -7.79 9.52
CA PRO A 114 -13.80 -6.96 9.99
C PRO A 114 -14.21 -5.71 10.77
N GLU A 115 -15.47 -5.26 10.63
CA GLU A 115 -15.99 -4.08 11.32
C GLU A 115 -16.14 -4.27 12.83
N LYS A 116 -16.19 -5.52 13.31
CA LYS A 116 -16.33 -5.83 14.75
C LYS A 116 -15.02 -5.78 15.53
N TYR A 117 -13.90 -5.57 14.87
CA TYR A 117 -12.57 -5.73 15.43
C TYR A 117 -11.79 -4.43 15.26
N GLU A 118 -12.11 -3.39 16.05
CA GLU A 118 -11.37 -2.11 16.02
C GLU A 118 -10.05 -2.14 16.80
N THR A 119 -9.93 -3.02 17.80
CA THR A 119 -8.77 -3.13 18.68
C THR A 119 -8.70 -4.54 19.18
N LEU A 120 -7.80 -5.39 18.67
CA LEU A 120 -7.56 -6.72 19.24
C LEU A 120 -6.25 -7.30 18.68
N GLU A 121 -5.11 -6.92 19.26
CA GLU A 121 -3.87 -7.71 19.14
C GLU A 121 -4.04 -9.12 19.71
N ARG A 122 -5.00 -9.30 20.63
CA ARG A 122 -5.13 -10.49 21.48
C ARG A 122 -6.05 -11.60 20.95
N ARG A 123 -6.87 -11.36 19.91
CA ARG A 123 -7.77 -12.38 19.31
C ARG A 123 -7.31 -12.88 17.94
N LEU A 124 -6.29 -12.26 17.35
CA LEU A 124 -5.80 -12.65 16.02
C LEU A 124 -5.10 -14.02 16.04
N SER A 125 -4.47 -14.37 17.16
CA SER A 125 -3.88 -15.70 17.39
C SER A 125 -4.92 -16.80 17.62
N GLU A 126 -6.18 -16.44 17.87
CA GLU A 126 -7.29 -17.37 18.14
C GLU A 126 -8.19 -17.57 16.91
N LEU A 127 -7.90 -16.90 15.79
CA LEU A 127 -8.70 -17.06 14.59
C LEU A 127 -8.44 -18.42 13.94
N GLU A 128 -9.53 -19.14 13.70
CA GLU A 128 -9.52 -20.35 12.88
C GLU A 128 -9.70 -19.98 11.41
N TYR A 129 -8.89 -20.58 10.55
CA TYR A 129 -8.96 -20.39 9.10
C TYR A 129 -9.60 -21.61 8.43
N PRO A 130 -10.13 -21.44 7.21
CA PRO A 130 -10.64 -22.57 6.43
C PRO A 130 -9.63 -23.70 6.28
N GLU A 131 -10.12 -24.93 6.11
CA GLU A 131 -9.27 -26.11 5.94
C GLU A 131 -8.26 -25.94 4.80
N GLY A 132 -7.00 -26.26 5.07
CA GLY A 132 -5.89 -26.11 4.11
C GLY A 132 -5.32 -24.69 4.00
N CYS A 133 -5.88 -23.69 4.71
CA CYS A 133 -5.32 -22.35 4.78
C CYS A 133 -4.39 -22.21 6.00
N GLN A 134 -3.19 -21.69 5.77
CA GLN A 134 -2.26 -21.29 6.82
C GLN A 134 -2.00 -19.80 6.70
N VAL A 135 -2.14 -19.07 7.79
CA VAL A 135 -1.95 -17.62 7.82
C VAL A 135 -0.98 -17.28 8.94
N HIS A 136 0.15 -16.71 8.55
CA HIS A 136 1.21 -16.29 9.47
C HIS A 136 1.30 -14.77 9.44
N PHE A 137 1.11 -14.15 10.60
CA PHE A 137 1.31 -12.71 10.78
C PHE A 137 2.49 -12.48 11.70
N ASP A 138 3.43 -11.66 11.24
CA ASP A 138 4.51 -11.17 12.08
C ASP A 138 4.04 -9.92 12.83
N PHE A 139 3.63 -10.10 14.08
CA PHE A 139 3.19 -9.01 14.94
C PHE A 139 4.35 -8.08 15.37
N GLN A 140 5.62 -8.52 15.28
CA GLN A 140 6.76 -7.65 15.57
C GLN A 140 6.86 -6.50 14.56
N VAL A 141 6.43 -6.76 13.32
CA VAL A 141 6.33 -5.72 12.28
C VAL A 141 5.26 -4.70 12.63
N LEU A 142 4.15 -5.12 13.26
CA LEU A 142 3.11 -4.20 13.73
C LEU A 142 3.60 -3.34 14.90
N ASP A 143 4.30 -3.94 15.85
CA ASP A 143 4.94 -3.22 16.96
C ASP A 143 5.97 -2.21 16.43
N LEU A 144 6.79 -2.61 15.46
CA LEU A 144 7.74 -1.72 14.79
C LEU A 144 7.02 -0.56 14.10
N PHE A 145 5.90 -0.79 13.40
CA PHE A 145 5.14 0.28 12.76
C PHE A 145 4.41 1.18 13.76
N GLN A 146 3.90 0.63 14.86
CA GLN A 146 3.33 1.44 15.95
C GLN A 146 4.40 2.30 16.60
N GLN A 147 5.59 1.73 16.84
CA GLN A 147 6.76 2.48 17.27
C GLN A 147 7.09 3.55 16.23
N MET A 148 7.28 3.23 14.95
CA MET A 148 7.55 4.23 13.91
C MET A 148 6.47 5.32 13.85
N ALA A 149 5.19 4.99 14.03
CA ALA A 149 4.09 5.96 14.07
C ALA A 149 4.10 6.84 15.33
N ALA A 150 4.55 6.30 16.48
CA ALA A 150 4.79 7.07 17.70
C ALA A 150 6.01 8.00 17.56
N TRP A 151 7.02 7.56 16.82
CA TRP A 151 8.23 8.33 16.53
C TRP A 151 8.01 9.34 15.38
N ASP A 152 6.98 9.12 14.56
CA ASP A 152 6.59 9.98 13.43
C ASP A 152 5.07 10.29 13.39
N PRO A 153 4.58 11.11 14.34
CA PRO A 153 3.16 11.47 14.43
C PRO A 153 2.65 12.15 13.16
N LEU A 154 1.39 11.90 12.78
CA LEU A 154 0.78 12.49 11.59
C LEU A 154 0.88 14.04 11.59
N ALA A 155 0.66 14.67 12.73
CA ALA A 155 0.78 16.13 12.86
C ALA A 155 2.20 16.64 12.57
N LYS A 156 3.23 15.85 12.92
CA LYS A 156 4.63 16.17 12.63
C LYS A 156 4.89 16.04 11.12
N ARG A 157 4.48 14.94 10.49
CA ARG A 157 4.59 14.77 9.02
C ARG A 157 3.88 15.86 8.23
N MET A 158 2.66 16.23 8.65
CA MET A 158 1.92 17.33 8.01
C MET A 158 2.67 18.66 8.11
N ARG A 159 3.31 18.92 9.26
CA ARG A 159 4.17 20.09 9.47
C ARG A 159 5.43 20.02 8.59
N ASP A 160 6.10 18.88 8.56
CA ASP A 160 7.33 18.67 7.80
C ASP A 160 7.08 18.82 6.30
N GLU A 161 5.98 18.26 5.77
CA GLU A 161 5.56 18.42 4.38
C GLU A 161 5.21 19.87 4.02
N PHE A 162 4.55 20.60 4.94
CA PHE A 162 4.27 22.02 4.74
C PHE A 162 5.57 22.83 4.63
N PHE A 163 6.54 22.59 5.52
CA PHE A 163 7.81 23.30 5.49
C PHE A 163 8.68 22.90 4.31
N ARG A 164 8.70 21.62 3.91
CA ARG A 164 9.36 21.17 2.68
C ARG A 164 8.87 21.95 1.46
N LEU A 165 7.55 22.01 1.26
CA LEU A 165 6.95 22.74 0.14
C LEU A 165 7.16 24.26 0.25
N ARG A 166 7.10 24.83 1.47
CA ARG A 166 7.39 26.24 1.69
C ARG A 166 8.81 26.59 1.29
N ASP A 167 9.77 25.77 1.69
CA ASP A 167 11.19 26.00 1.44
C ASP A 167 11.53 25.81 -0.05
N GLU A 168 10.89 24.84 -0.73
CA GLU A 168 10.98 24.66 -2.20
C GLU A 168 10.38 25.84 -2.98
N LEU A 169 9.24 26.38 -2.54
CA LEU A 169 8.54 27.48 -3.22
C LEU A 169 9.10 28.87 -2.83
N GLY A 170 9.89 28.96 -1.76
CA GLY A 170 10.33 30.23 -1.17
C GLY A 170 9.20 31.09 -0.59
N ARG A 171 7.98 30.54 -0.49
CA ARG A 171 6.79 31.21 0.05
C ARG A 171 5.81 30.21 0.64
N ARG A 172 4.82 30.70 1.38
CA ARG A 172 3.73 29.88 1.91
C ARG A 172 3.04 29.10 0.77
N PRO A 173 2.93 27.76 0.87
CA PRO A 173 2.20 26.96 -0.10
C PRO A 173 0.70 27.21 0.03
N THR A 174 0.02 27.27 -1.12
CA THR A 174 -1.43 27.35 -1.19
C THR A 174 -2.07 25.99 -0.91
N ARG A 175 -3.37 25.99 -0.65
CA ARG A 175 -4.17 24.78 -0.46
C ARG A 175 -4.04 23.79 -1.63
N ILE A 176 -3.99 24.30 -2.86
CA ILE A 176 -3.88 23.48 -4.07
C ILE A 176 -2.47 22.88 -4.17
N GLU A 177 -1.44 23.67 -3.88
CA GLU A 177 -0.05 23.20 -3.91
C GLU A 177 0.20 22.12 -2.84
N MET A 178 -0.40 22.24 -1.65
CA MET A 178 -0.37 21.17 -0.65
C MET A 178 -1.11 19.91 -1.10
N TYR A 179 -2.25 20.07 -1.79
CA TYR A 179 -3.01 18.94 -2.33
C TYR A 179 -2.22 18.17 -3.41
N THR A 180 -1.49 18.88 -4.27
CA THR A 180 -0.71 18.25 -5.36
C THR A 180 0.70 17.86 -4.96
N GLY A 181 1.26 18.53 -3.95
CA GLY A 181 2.66 18.44 -3.59
C GLY A 181 2.97 17.48 -2.45
N THR A 182 1.96 16.92 -1.77
CA THR A 182 2.13 15.95 -0.67
C THR A 182 1.49 14.62 -1.03
N ASP A 183 2.06 13.53 -0.51
CA ASP A 183 1.50 12.18 -0.57
C ASP A 183 0.55 11.88 0.60
N LEU A 184 0.41 12.82 1.54
CA LEU A 184 -0.51 12.74 2.66
C LEU A 184 -1.96 13.00 2.20
N PRO A 185 -2.96 12.26 2.71
CA PRO A 185 -4.35 12.49 2.35
C PRO A 185 -4.79 13.91 2.73
N PHE A 186 -5.12 14.73 1.73
CA PHE A 186 -5.36 16.16 1.95
C PHE A 186 -6.50 16.46 2.94
N ARG A 187 -7.46 15.54 3.08
CA ARG A 187 -8.53 15.61 4.08
C ARG A 187 -8.02 15.77 5.53
N GLU A 188 -6.84 15.24 5.85
CA GLU A 188 -6.27 15.32 7.20
C GLU A 188 -5.87 16.77 7.54
N PHE A 189 -5.41 17.54 6.55
CA PHE A 189 -5.11 18.98 6.69
C PHE A 189 -6.37 19.84 6.86
N LEU A 190 -7.53 19.32 6.46
CA LEU A 190 -8.81 20.04 6.54
C LEU A 190 -9.65 19.63 7.75
N LYS A 191 -9.24 18.63 8.53
CA LYS A 191 -10.04 18.04 9.60
C LYS A 191 -10.51 19.06 10.64
N GLU A 192 -9.60 19.93 11.08
CA GLU A 192 -9.87 21.05 11.99
C GLU A 192 -10.09 22.37 11.24
N GLY A 193 -10.12 22.34 9.90
CA GLY A 193 -10.14 23.51 9.04
C GLY A 193 -8.74 24.01 8.65
N TRP A 194 -8.66 24.57 7.44
CA TRP A 194 -7.39 25.01 6.85
C TRP A 194 -6.68 26.11 7.64
N LEU A 195 -7.43 27.10 8.15
CA LEU A 195 -6.87 28.17 8.99
C LEU A 195 -6.31 27.63 10.31
N ARG A 196 -6.97 26.63 10.92
CA ARG A 196 -6.45 25.99 12.15
C ARG A 196 -5.19 25.18 11.89
N PHE A 197 -5.09 24.53 10.73
CA PHE A 197 -3.84 23.90 10.32
C PHE A 197 -2.72 24.94 10.15
N LEU A 198 -2.97 26.04 9.43
CA LEU A 198 -1.99 27.13 9.26
C LEU A 198 -1.58 27.77 10.61
N HIS A 199 -2.52 27.91 11.54
CA HIS A 199 -2.23 28.31 12.92
C HIS A 199 -1.26 27.33 13.59
N SER A 200 -1.50 26.02 13.46
CA SER A 200 -0.67 24.99 14.10
C SER A 200 0.79 24.99 13.63
N VAL A 201 1.07 25.54 12.44
CA VAL A 201 2.41 25.64 11.85
C VAL A 201 2.95 27.09 11.83
N ASP A 202 2.31 27.99 12.58
CA ASP A 202 2.71 29.40 12.73
C ASP A 202 2.81 30.14 11.38
N ALA A 203 1.91 29.83 10.44
CA ALA A 203 1.96 30.31 9.06
C ALA A 203 0.76 31.20 8.66
N LEU A 204 0.01 31.73 9.63
CA LEU A 204 -1.06 32.68 9.37
C LEU A 204 -0.52 34.08 9.07
N THR A 205 -1.28 34.84 8.28
CA THR A 205 -1.07 36.28 8.15
C THR A 205 -1.64 37.02 9.37
N GLU A 206 -1.24 38.28 9.57
CA GLU A 206 -1.79 39.13 10.65
C GLU A 206 -3.33 39.28 10.54
N GLU A 207 -3.86 39.34 9.32
CA GLU A 207 -5.30 39.43 9.06
C GLU A 207 -6.03 38.12 9.43
N GLU A 208 -5.45 36.97 9.06
CA GLU A 208 -6.04 35.65 9.31
C GLU A 208 -6.03 35.27 10.80
N ASN A 209 -5.05 35.76 11.58
CA ASN A 209 -5.03 35.58 13.03
C ASN A 209 -6.28 36.18 13.70
N GLY A 210 -6.77 37.31 13.20
CA GLY A 210 -7.98 37.95 13.72
C GLY A 210 -9.26 37.14 13.47
N TRP A 211 -9.26 36.22 12.50
CA TRP A 211 -10.44 35.41 12.15
C TRP A 211 -10.60 34.15 13.01
N LEU A 212 -9.58 33.76 13.79
CA LEU A 212 -9.65 32.56 14.64
C LEU A 212 -10.33 32.81 15.98
N GLU A 213 -10.42 34.07 16.41
CA GLU A 213 -11.03 34.48 17.68
C GLU A 213 -12.52 34.88 17.54
N THR A 214 -13.10 34.74 16.34
CA THR A 214 -14.52 35.01 16.06
C THR A 214 -15.31 33.72 15.86
#